data_AF-A0A3B8QYE3-F1
#
_entry.id   AF-A0A3B8QYE3-F1
#
_cell.length_a   1.000
_cell.length_b   1.000
_cell.length_c   1.000
_cell.angle_alpha   90.00
_cell.angle_beta   90.00
_cell.angle_gamma   90.00
#
_symmetry.space_group_name_H-M   'P 1'
#
loop_
_entity.id
_entity.type
_entity.pdbx_description
1 polymer ?
#
loop_
_entity_poly.entity_id
_entity_poly.type
_entity_poly.pdbx_seq_one_letter_code
_entity_poly.pdbx_strand_id
1 'polypeptide(L)'
;MIFGGPYSNLQATQAVLLESVKNVANPVCTGDLVAYCARPTETVAVLRSANFEVIDGNCEVQLAARANSCGCGFTSDSVCYALSIDWFGFASS
;
A
#
# COMPACT_ATOMS: atom_id res chain seq x y z
N MET A 1 9.78 4.09 14.44
CA MET A 1 8.44 3.49 14.24
C MET A 1 8.51 2.62 13.01
N ILE A 2 7.91 1.43 13.08
CA ILE A 2 7.75 0.52 11.96
C ILE A 2 6.25 0.27 11.81
N PHE A 3 5.73 0.41 10.59
CA PHE A 3 4.32 0.17 10.25
C PHE A 3 4.26 -0.39 8.84
N GLY A 4 3.10 -0.87 8.41
CA GLY A 4 2.94 -1.51 7.10
C GLY A 4 1.48 -1.72 6.77
N GLY A 5 1.23 -2.19 5.55
CA GLY A 5 -0.11 -2.37 5.03
C GLY A 5 -0.98 -1.11 5.12
N PRO A 6 -0.53 0.07 4.62
CA PRO A 6 -1.45 1.19 4.43
C PRO A 6 -2.66 0.81 3.59
N TYR A 7 -2.50 -0.14 2.65
CA TYR A 7 -3.61 -0.83 1.98
C TYR A 7 -4.66 0.11 1.37
N SER A 8 -4.22 1.24 0.81
CA SER A 8 -5.08 2.30 0.25
C SER A 8 -5.97 3.03 1.27
N ASN A 9 -5.71 2.86 2.57
CA ASN A 9 -6.45 3.48 3.66
C ASN A 9 -5.82 4.83 4.03
N LEU A 10 -6.21 5.87 3.30
CA LEU A 10 -5.68 7.22 3.48
C LEU A 10 -5.86 7.73 4.91
N GLN A 11 -7.01 7.50 5.54
CA GLN A 11 -7.29 8.01 6.89
C GLN A 11 -6.37 7.37 7.93
N ALA A 12 -6.23 6.05 7.88
CA ALA A 12 -5.33 5.33 8.78
C ALA A 12 -3.88 5.78 8.57
N THR A 13 -3.48 5.94 7.30
CA THR A 13 -2.15 6.44 6.94
C THR A 13 -1.89 7.82 7.53
N GLN A 14 -2.81 8.77 7.34
CA GLN A 14 -2.70 10.11 7.90
C GLN A 14 -2.62 10.10 9.44
N ALA A 15 -3.41 9.25 10.11
CA ALA A 15 -3.34 9.10 11.55
C ALA A 15 -1.96 8.59 12.03
N VAL A 16 -1.38 7.61 11.33
CA VAL A 16 -0.02 7.11 11.62
C VAL A 16 1.03 8.19 11.37
N LEU A 17 0.91 8.96 10.29
CA LEU A 17 1.81 10.08 9.99
C LEU A 17 1.78 11.13 11.11
N LEU A 18 0.60 11.52 11.56
CA LEU A 18 0.43 12.48 12.66
C LEU A 18 1.07 12.03 13.97
N GLU A 19 1.13 10.72 14.20
CA GLU A 19 1.82 10.18 15.37
C GLU A 19 3.34 10.10 15.19
N SER A 20 3.80 9.80 13.97
CA SER A 20 5.22 9.70 13.65
C SER A 20 5.98 11.03 13.78
N VAL A 21 5.36 12.14 13.34
CA VAL A 21 6.00 13.47 13.29
C VAL A 21 6.35 14.01 14.67
N LYS A 22 5.77 13.45 15.73
CA LYS A 22 6.01 13.92 17.11
C LYS A 22 7.28 13.36 17.72
N ASN A 23 7.74 12.17 17.30
CA ASN A 23 8.68 11.39 18.12
C ASN A 23 9.69 10.51 17.35
N VAL A 24 9.65 10.48 16.01
CA VAL A 24 10.43 9.50 15.24
C VAL A 24 11.20 10.16 14.10
N ALA A 25 12.54 10.10 14.17
CA ALA A 25 13.41 10.68 13.15
C ALA A 25 13.37 9.94 11.81
N ASN A 26 13.34 8.60 11.83
CA ASN A 26 13.40 7.75 10.64
C ASN A 26 12.37 6.61 10.74
N PRO A 27 11.10 6.87 10.43
CA PRO A 27 10.09 5.81 10.39
C PRO A 27 10.19 4.98 9.11
N VAL A 28 9.88 3.68 9.22
CA VAL A 28 9.95 2.72 8.11
C VAL A 28 8.57 2.11 7.85
N CYS A 29 8.13 2.13 6.60
CA CYS A 29 6.96 1.41 6.12
C CYS A 29 7.39 0.07 5.50
N THR A 30 6.75 -1.03 5.87
CA THR A 30 7.08 -2.37 5.35
C THR A 30 6.40 -2.70 4.02
N GLY A 31 5.82 -1.70 3.35
CA GLY A 31 5.20 -1.86 2.03
C GLY A 31 3.71 -2.18 2.08
N ASP A 32 3.22 -2.66 0.94
CA ASP A 32 1.82 -2.84 0.58
C ASP A 32 1.00 -1.57 0.82
N LEU A 33 1.42 -0.50 0.16
CA LEU A 33 0.81 0.81 0.26
C LEU A 33 -0.63 0.80 -0.28
N VAL A 34 -0.88 -0.09 -1.23
CA VAL A 34 -2.16 -0.23 -1.92
C VAL A 34 -2.73 -1.63 -1.75
N ALA A 35 -4.02 -1.69 -1.42
CA ALA A 35 -4.83 -2.90 -1.40
C ALA A 35 -6.32 -2.52 -1.43
N TYR A 36 -7.16 -3.33 -0.78
CA TYR A 36 -8.62 -3.30 -0.82
C TYR A 36 -9.32 -1.96 -0.45
N CYS A 37 -8.65 -0.97 0.17
CA CYS A 37 -9.30 0.29 0.50
C CYS A 37 -9.38 1.27 -0.70
N ALA A 38 -10.19 2.32 -0.55
CA ALA A 38 -10.68 3.09 -1.69
C ALA A 38 -9.72 4.12 -2.29
N ARG A 39 -8.58 4.44 -1.66
CA ARG A 39 -7.75 5.59 -2.05
C ARG A 39 -6.27 5.24 -2.26
N PRO A 40 -5.94 4.41 -3.26
CA PRO A 40 -4.57 3.98 -3.52
C PRO A 40 -3.66 5.15 -3.87
N THR A 41 -4.07 6.00 -4.83
CA THR A 41 -3.28 7.12 -5.32
C THR A 41 -2.99 8.15 -4.24
N GLU A 42 -4.00 8.55 -3.47
CA GLU A 42 -3.84 9.52 -2.40
C GLU A 42 -3.01 8.96 -1.24
N THR A 43 -3.16 7.68 -0.93
CA THR A 43 -2.34 7.01 0.10
C THR A 43 -0.87 7.02 -0.29
N VAL A 44 -0.54 6.64 -1.52
CA VAL A 44 0.83 6.69 -2.06
C VAL A 44 1.35 8.13 -2.11
N ALA A 45 0.54 9.09 -2.54
CA ALA A 45 0.94 10.50 -2.62
C ALA A 45 1.30 11.06 -1.24
N VAL A 46 0.48 10.77 -0.22
CA VAL A 46 0.73 11.21 1.15
C VAL A 46 1.99 10.56 1.72
N LEU A 47 2.21 9.27 1.50
CA LEU A 47 3.44 8.60 1.95
C LEU A 47 4.70 9.10 1.24
N ARG A 48 4.63 9.38 -0.06
CA ARG A 48 5.75 10.00 -0.82
C ARG A 48 6.08 11.40 -0.33
N SER A 49 5.08 12.15 0.11
CA SER A 49 5.29 13.49 0.68
C SER A 49 5.88 13.46 2.08
N ALA A 50 5.81 12.31 2.75
CA ALA A 50 6.32 12.11 4.09
C ALA A 50 7.75 11.53 4.03
N ASN A 51 8.64 11.92 4.94
CA ASN A 51 10.03 11.46 4.98
C ASN A 51 10.14 10.05 5.58
N PHE A 52 9.64 9.04 4.86
CA PHE A 52 9.63 7.63 5.25
C PHE A 52 10.46 6.80 4.30
N GLU A 53 11.18 5.83 4.86
CA GLU A 53 11.69 4.72 4.06
C GLU A 53 10.58 3.68 3.87
N VAL A 54 10.42 3.18 2.64
CA VAL A 54 9.43 2.15 2.31
C VAL A 54 10.16 0.95 1.74
N ILE A 55 9.87 -0.23 2.27
CA ILE A 55 10.27 -1.51 1.70
C ILE A 55 9.22 -1.89 0.67
N ASP A 56 9.64 -2.28 -0.54
CA ASP A 56 8.71 -2.71 -1.58
C ASP A 56 8.01 -4.03 -1.16
N GLY A 57 6.69 -3.98 -1.00
CA GLY A 57 5.84 -5.15 -0.86
C GLY A 57 5.56 -5.80 -2.21
N ASN A 58 4.77 -6.88 -2.22
CA ASN A 58 4.42 -7.54 -3.48
C ASN A 58 3.65 -6.58 -4.40
N CYS A 59 2.79 -5.72 -3.85
CA CYS A 59 2.02 -4.78 -4.64
C CYS A 59 2.92 -3.77 -5.35
N GLU A 60 3.91 -3.20 -4.65
CA GLU A 60 4.86 -2.24 -5.23
C GLU A 60 5.71 -2.87 -6.35
N VAL A 61 6.23 -4.08 -6.11
CA VAL A 61 7.02 -4.83 -7.10
C VAL A 61 6.21 -5.09 -8.36
N GLN A 62 4.96 -5.54 -8.23
CA GLN A 62 4.12 -5.87 -9.37
C GLN A 62 3.65 -4.62 -10.14
N LEU A 63 3.33 -3.53 -9.44
CA LEU A 63 2.98 -2.25 -10.06
C LEU A 63 4.16 -1.65 -10.83
N ALA A 64 5.36 -1.68 -10.24
CA ALA A 64 6.58 -1.23 -10.91
C ALA A 64 6.86 -2.05 -12.19
N ALA A 65 6.56 -3.34 -12.16
CA ALA A 65 6.69 -4.23 -13.32
C ALA A 65 5.53 -4.12 -14.34
N ARG A 66 4.49 -3.31 -14.06
CA ARG A 66 3.24 -3.27 -14.84
C ARG A 66 2.62 -4.66 -15.06
N ALA A 67 2.66 -5.48 -14.02
CA ALA A 67 2.04 -6.80 -14.04
C ALA A 67 0.51 -6.71 -14.02
N ASN A 68 -0.15 -7.83 -14.28
CA ASN A 68 -1.61 -7.91 -14.30
C ASN A 68 -2.23 -8.35 -12.96
N SER A 69 -1.41 -8.56 -11.91
CA SER A 69 -1.91 -8.99 -10.60
C SER A 69 -1.00 -8.52 -9.46
N CYS A 70 -1.56 -8.45 -8.24
CA CYS A 70 -0.83 -8.03 -7.05
C CYS A 70 0.26 -9.01 -6.60
N GLY A 71 0.31 -10.24 -7.13
CA GLY A 71 1.26 -11.26 -6.66
C GLY A 71 0.97 -11.79 -5.25
N CYS A 72 -0.23 -11.57 -4.72
CA CYS A 72 -0.60 -11.94 -3.34
C CYS A 72 -0.69 -13.46 -3.09
N GLY A 73 -0.59 -14.30 -4.13
CA GLY A 73 -0.57 -15.76 -4.01
C GLY A 73 -1.91 -16.43 -3.69
N PHE A 74 -3.04 -15.71 -3.85
CA PHE A 74 -4.36 -16.30 -3.67
C PHE A 74 -4.66 -17.38 -4.71
N THR A 75 -5.37 -18.43 -4.31
CA THR A 75 -5.84 -19.47 -5.23
C THR A 75 -6.94 -18.92 -6.13
N SER A 76 -6.96 -19.34 -7.39
CA SER A 76 -7.85 -18.77 -8.42
C SER A 76 -9.35 -18.98 -8.16
N ASP A 77 -9.70 -19.96 -7.32
CA ASP A 77 -11.06 -20.26 -6.88
C ASP A 77 -11.49 -19.45 -5.64
N SER A 78 -10.59 -18.67 -5.05
CA SER A 78 -10.90 -17.88 -3.85
C SER A 78 -11.53 -16.54 -4.19
N VAL A 79 -12.42 -16.07 -3.31
CA VAL A 79 -12.98 -14.71 -3.36
C VAL A 79 -11.87 -13.66 -3.30
N CYS A 80 -10.82 -13.90 -2.51
CA CYS A 80 -9.69 -12.98 -2.39
C CYS A 80 -8.96 -12.78 -3.73
N TYR A 81 -8.78 -13.84 -4.51
CA TYR A 81 -8.20 -13.75 -5.86
C TYR A 81 -9.06 -12.87 -6.76
N ALA A 82 -10.35 -13.16 -6.87
CA ALA A 82 -11.28 -12.39 -7.71
C ALA A 82 -11.27 -10.90 -7.34
N LEU A 83 -11.44 -10.58 -6.06
CA LEU A 83 -11.40 -9.19 -5.58
C LEU A 83 -10.02 -8.54 -5.81
N SER A 84 -8.94 -9.32 -5.75
CA SER A 84 -7.58 -8.79 -5.95
C SER A 84 -7.29 -8.33 -7.36
N ILE A 85 -7.87 -8.99 -8.37
CA ILE A 85 -7.73 -8.57 -9.76
C ILE A 85 -8.39 -7.20 -9.97
N ASP A 86 -9.62 -7.05 -9.47
CA ASP A 86 -10.40 -5.81 -9.66
C ASP A 86 -9.76 -4.62 -8.95
N TRP A 87 -9.40 -4.75 -7.67
CA TRP A 87 -8.81 -3.61 -6.94
C TRP A 87 -7.40 -3.29 -7.44
N PHE A 88 -6.60 -4.30 -7.83
CA PHE A 88 -5.26 -4.06 -8.36
C PHE A 88 -5.33 -3.34 -9.70
N GLY A 89 -6.28 -3.72 -10.56
CA GLY A 89 -6.59 -3.00 -11.80
C GLY A 89 -6.91 -1.53 -11.55
N PHE A 90 -7.78 -1.25 -10.57
CA PHE A 90 -8.09 0.13 -10.15
C PHE A 90 -6.85 0.88 -9.64
N ALA A 91 -6.03 0.25 -8.79
CA ALA A 91 -4.80 0.85 -8.26
C ALA A 91 -3.72 1.10 -9.33
N SER A 92 -3.74 0.36 -10.44
CA SER A 92 -2.80 0.47 -11.56
C SER A 92 -3.21 1.49 -12.65
N SER A 93 -4.38 2.13 -12.48
CA SER A 93 -4.98 3.04 -13.49
C SER A 93 -4.41 4.46 -13.50
#